data_AF-A0A553EPE0-F1
#
_entry.id   AF-A0A553EPE0-F1
#
_cell.length_a   1.000
_cell.length_b   1.000
_cell.length_c   1.000
_cell.angle_alpha   90.00
_cell.angle_beta   90.00
_cell.angle_gamma   90.00
#
_symmetry.space_group_name_H-M   'P 1'
#
loop_
_entity.id
_entity.type
_entity.pdbx_description
1 polymer ?
#
loop_
_entity_poly.entity_id
_entity_poly.type
_entity_poly.pdbx_seq_one_letter_code
_entity_poly.pdbx_strand_id
1 'polypeptide(L)'
;MSKAKSVLGKDLMLFIDGKAIALATSCKLGLSAETIDTQSKDSGIWTEKDIKKLSWNASSENVFSADADANSYDKLFALFLAHKPVVLKFGVVGNPDVNEMPAAGWTLAEGAYTGSAVITSLEANAPDGDKATLSISFEGTGPLAKEAASK
;
A
#
# COMPACT_ATOMS: atom_id res chain seq x y z
N MET A 1 -9.29 -3.52 -29.78
CA MET A 1 -8.36 -3.35 -28.64
C MET A 1 -8.47 -1.90 -28.18
N SER A 2 -9.21 -1.63 -27.11
CA SER A 2 -9.27 -0.28 -26.54
C SER A 2 -7.88 0.15 -26.08
N LYS A 3 -7.52 1.41 -26.36
CA LYS A 3 -6.24 1.99 -25.94
C LYS A 3 -6.06 1.81 -24.43
N ALA A 4 -4.90 1.30 -24.01
CA ALA A 4 -4.58 1.20 -22.59
C ALA A 4 -4.67 2.59 -21.95
N LYS A 5 -5.51 2.73 -20.92
CA LYS A 5 -5.70 3.97 -20.18
C LYS A 5 -4.62 4.04 -19.10
N SER A 6 -3.83 5.12 -19.10
CA SER A 6 -2.89 5.39 -18.02
C SER A 6 -3.66 5.81 -16.76
N VAL A 7 -3.26 5.28 -15.61
CA VAL A 7 -3.76 5.71 -14.30
C VAL A 7 -2.82 6.79 -13.76
N LEU A 8 -3.37 7.88 -13.22
CA LEU A 8 -2.57 8.93 -12.60
C LEU A 8 -2.14 8.50 -11.19
N GLY A 9 -0.97 8.93 -10.73
CA GLY A 9 -0.50 8.63 -9.38
C GLY A 9 -1.47 9.10 -8.28
N LYS A 10 -2.18 10.22 -8.50
CA LYS A 10 -3.20 10.74 -7.59
C LYS A 10 -4.39 9.78 -7.40
N ASP A 11 -4.64 8.92 -8.39
CA ASP A 11 -5.76 7.99 -8.37
C ASP A 11 -5.36 6.67 -7.70
N LEU A 12 -4.07 6.43 -7.41
CA LEU A 12 -3.58 5.26 -6.67
C LEU A 12 -3.40 5.61 -5.20
N MET A 13 -4.11 4.90 -4.32
CA MET A 13 -4.09 5.20 -2.88
C MET A 13 -4.00 3.93 -2.02
N LEU A 14 -3.48 4.13 -0.81
CA LEU A 14 -3.46 3.15 0.27
C LEU A 14 -4.62 3.37 1.22
N PHE A 15 -5.30 2.29 1.59
CA PHE A 15 -6.45 2.29 2.48
C PHE A 15 -6.23 1.34 3.64
N ILE A 16 -6.65 1.79 4.82
CA ILE A 16 -6.66 1.03 6.08
C ILE A 16 -8.04 1.21 6.69
N ASP A 17 -8.65 0.10 7.13
CA ASP A 17 -10.01 0.08 7.69
C ASP A 17 -11.06 0.78 6.80
N GLY A 18 -10.91 0.63 5.48
CA GLY A 18 -11.83 1.20 4.49
C GLY A 18 -11.68 2.71 4.25
N LYS A 19 -10.66 3.35 4.85
CA LYS A 19 -10.37 4.78 4.66
C LYS A 19 -9.00 4.98 4.03
N ALA A 20 -8.90 5.91 3.08
CA ALA A 20 -7.61 6.30 2.51
C ALA A 20 -6.73 6.94 3.59
N ILE A 21 -5.41 6.75 3.49
CA ILE A 21 -4.45 7.50 4.30
C ILE A 21 -4.52 8.97 3.86
N ALA A 22 -4.72 9.87 4.83
CA ALA A 22 -4.97 11.26 4.53
C ALA A 22 -3.71 11.98 4.02
N LEU A 23 -3.90 12.89 3.07
CA LEU A 23 -2.84 13.72 2.49
C LEU A 23 -1.65 12.95 1.92
N ALA A 24 -1.91 11.75 1.37
CA ALA A 24 -0.90 10.96 0.69
C ALA A 24 -0.35 11.69 -0.55
N THR A 25 0.95 11.93 -0.55
CA THR A 25 1.71 12.49 -1.68
C THR A 25 2.33 11.38 -2.52
N SER A 26 2.62 10.23 -1.91
CA SER A 26 3.02 9.02 -2.63
C SER A 26 2.57 7.74 -1.91
N CYS A 27 2.31 6.69 -2.67
CA CYS A 27 2.01 5.35 -2.20
C CYS A 27 2.79 4.34 -3.04
N LYS A 28 3.36 3.31 -2.40
CA LYS A 28 4.13 2.25 -3.07
C LYS A 28 3.69 0.89 -2.55
N LEU A 29 3.68 -0.09 -3.46
CA LEU A 29 3.50 -1.50 -3.18
C LEU A 29 4.62 -2.27 -3.88
N GLY A 30 5.44 -2.99 -3.11
CA GLY A 30 6.54 -3.80 -3.59
C GLY A 30 6.31 -5.28 -3.34
N LEU A 31 6.59 -6.12 -4.33
CA LEU A 31 6.58 -7.59 -4.18
C LEU A 31 8.00 -8.12 -4.39
N SER A 32 8.39 -9.10 -3.58
CA SER A 32 9.68 -9.77 -3.65
C SER A 32 9.53 -11.28 -3.48
N ALA A 33 10.44 -12.04 -4.07
CA ALA A 33 10.45 -13.50 -4.03
C ALA A 33 11.85 -14.02 -3.68
N GLU A 34 11.93 -14.90 -2.69
CA GLU A 34 13.13 -15.70 -2.39
C GLU A 34 13.13 -16.92 -3.31
N THR A 35 14.24 -17.16 -4.03
CA THR A 35 14.37 -18.31 -4.94
C THR A 35 15.37 -19.33 -4.40
N ILE A 36 15.18 -20.59 -4.79
CA ILE A 36 16.09 -21.70 -4.51
C ILE A 36 16.52 -22.36 -5.81
N ASP A 37 17.75 -22.86 -5.85
CA ASP A 37 18.26 -23.61 -7.00
C ASP A 37 17.80 -25.07 -6.89
N THR A 38 17.17 -25.60 -7.94
CA THR A 38 16.59 -26.95 -7.96
C THR A 38 17.36 -27.91 -8.87
N GLN A 39 18.67 -27.71 -8.99
CA GLN A 39 19.49 -28.50 -9.91
C GLN A 39 19.64 -29.95 -9.47
N SER A 40 19.67 -30.83 -10.47
CA SER A 40 19.98 -32.26 -10.35
C SER A 40 21.20 -32.60 -11.22
N LYS A 41 21.67 -33.85 -11.13
CA LYS A 41 22.74 -34.35 -12.01
C LYS A 41 22.31 -34.44 -13.48
N ASP A 42 21.01 -34.35 -13.74
CA ASP A 42 20.40 -34.35 -15.06
C ASP A 42 20.05 -32.93 -15.56
N SER A 43 20.30 -31.89 -14.74
CA SER A 43 20.04 -30.49 -15.12
C SER A 43 21.14 -29.95 -16.04
N GLY A 44 20.74 -29.06 -16.96
CA GLY A 44 21.63 -28.46 -17.95
C GLY A 44 22.60 -27.40 -17.39
N ILE A 45 23.31 -26.70 -18.28
CA ILE A 45 24.31 -25.68 -17.91
C ILE A 45 23.68 -24.43 -17.24
N TRP A 46 22.36 -24.23 -17.40
CA TRP A 46 21.63 -23.10 -16.83
C TRP A 46 21.01 -23.45 -15.47
N THR A 47 21.14 -22.52 -14.52
CA THR A 47 20.54 -22.68 -13.18
C THR A 47 19.01 -22.72 -13.26
N GLU A 48 18.44 -23.85 -12.86
CA GLU A 48 17.00 -24.00 -12.63
C GLU A 48 16.64 -23.49 -11.24
N LYS A 49 15.61 -22.65 -11.15
CA LYS A 49 15.17 -22.01 -9.90
C LYS A 49 13.68 -22.21 -9.65
N ASP A 50 13.33 -22.34 -8.38
CA ASP A 50 11.94 -22.32 -7.89
C ASP A 50 11.74 -21.22 -6.83
N ILE A 51 10.51 -20.75 -6.63
CA ILE A 51 10.16 -19.75 -5.63
C ILE A 51 9.94 -20.45 -4.29
N LYS A 52 10.76 -20.11 -3.31
CA LYS A 52 10.68 -20.64 -1.94
C LYS A 52 9.69 -19.86 -1.08
N LYS A 53 9.72 -18.52 -1.19
CA LYS A 53 8.90 -17.62 -0.39
C LYS A 53 8.55 -16.37 -1.17
N LEU A 54 7.35 -15.85 -0.91
CA LEU A 54 6.88 -14.55 -1.39
C LEU A 54 6.76 -13.60 -0.20
N SER A 55 7.12 -12.35 -0.42
CA SER A 55 6.96 -11.26 0.54
C SER A 55 6.49 -10.01 -0.20
N TRP A 56 5.81 -9.13 0.52
CA TRP A 56 5.40 -7.83 -0.01
C TRP A 56 5.49 -6.77 1.07
N ASN A 57 5.69 -5.53 0.65
CA ASN A 57 5.73 -4.36 1.50
C ASN A 57 4.95 -3.23 0.86
N ALA A 58 4.49 -2.29 1.68
CA ALA A 58 3.87 -1.07 1.20
C ALA A 58 4.39 0.13 1.98
N SER A 59 4.38 1.31 1.37
CA SER A 59 4.74 2.54 2.06
C SER A 59 3.91 3.71 1.57
N SER A 60 3.76 4.71 2.43
CA SER A 60 3.07 5.95 2.10
C SER A 60 3.78 7.16 2.69
N GLU A 61 3.90 8.20 1.87
CA GLU A 61 4.37 9.52 2.27
C GLU A 61 3.18 10.47 2.31
N ASN A 62 3.03 11.20 3.40
CA ASN A 62 1.86 12.03 3.66
C ASN A 62 2.27 13.39 4.21
N VAL A 63 1.44 14.41 4.01
CA VAL A 63 1.51 15.63 4.82
C VAL A 63 0.84 15.34 6.16
N PHE A 64 1.44 15.79 7.26
CA PHE A 64 0.87 15.61 8.59
C PHE A 64 -0.46 16.37 8.69
N SER A 65 -1.54 15.65 8.98
CA SER A 65 -2.85 16.25 9.25
C SER A 65 -3.03 16.39 10.77
N ALA A 66 -3.50 17.57 11.20
CA ALA A 66 -3.88 17.84 12.58
C ALA A 66 -5.33 17.42 12.90
N ASP A 67 -6.06 16.89 11.92
CA ASP A 67 -7.48 16.53 12.08
C ASP A 67 -7.63 15.16 12.75
N ALA A 68 -8.37 15.10 13.85
CA ALA A 68 -8.59 13.87 14.61
C ALA A 68 -9.36 12.78 13.82
N ASP A 69 -10.19 13.19 12.86
CA ASP A 69 -11.08 12.28 12.12
C ASP A 69 -10.45 11.67 10.86
N ALA A 70 -9.37 12.26 10.36
CA ALA A 70 -8.57 11.68 9.29
C ALA A 70 -7.98 10.32 9.75
N ASN A 71 -7.44 9.51 8.82
CA ASN A 71 -6.47 8.48 9.19
C ASN A 71 -5.17 9.18 9.62
N SER A 72 -5.29 9.90 10.74
CA SER A 72 -4.30 10.76 11.35
C SER A 72 -3.22 9.92 12.01
N TYR A 73 -2.10 10.58 12.27
CA TYR A 73 -0.94 9.98 12.92
C TYR A 73 -1.31 9.16 14.17
N ASP A 74 -2.23 9.67 15.00
CA ASP A 74 -2.62 9.02 16.26
C ASP A 74 -3.28 7.64 16.06
N LYS A 75 -4.10 7.47 15.02
CA LYS A 75 -4.71 6.15 14.72
C LYS A 75 -3.66 5.16 14.25
N LEU A 76 -2.76 5.61 13.38
CA LEU A 76 -1.65 4.78 12.89
C LEU A 76 -0.67 4.44 14.01
N PHE A 77 -0.42 5.38 14.92
CA PHE A 77 0.39 5.20 16.12
C PHE A 77 -0.24 4.20 17.08
N ALA A 78 -1.55 4.30 17.35
CA ALA A 78 -2.25 3.34 18.18
C ALA A 78 -2.23 1.92 17.57
N LEU A 79 -2.40 1.78 16.25
CA LEU A 79 -2.30 0.50 15.55
C LEU A 79 -0.87 -0.06 15.59
N PHE A 80 0.14 0.80 15.47
CA PHE A 80 1.55 0.44 15.62
C PHE A 80 1.81 -0.12 17.03
N LEU A 81 1.39 0.59 18.08
CA LEU A 81 1.53 0.13 19.46
C LEU A 81 0.68 -1.09 19.82
N ALA A 82 -0.44 -1.32 19.12
CA ALA A 82 -1.27 -2.50 19.33
C ALA A 82 -0.62 -3.80 18.82
N HIS A 83 0.42 -3.71 17.98
CA HIS A 83 1.12 -4.86 17.37
C HIS A 83 0.17 -5.78 16.59
N LYS A 84 -0.95 -5.24 16.09
CA LYS A 84 -1.96 -6.02 15.36
C LYS A 84 -1.80 -5.86 13.86
N PRO A 85 -1.92 -6.95 13.07
CA PRO A 85 -2.03 -6.83 11.63
C PRO A 85 -3.23 -5.98 11.23
N VAL A 86 -3.01 -5.03 10.33
CA VAL A 86 -4.03 -4.20 9.70
C VAL A 86 -4.37 -4.77 8.32
N VAL A 87 -5.62 -4.59 7.89
CA VAL A 87 -6.03 -4.96 6.53
C VAL A 87 -5.73 -3.77 5.62
N LEU A 88 -4.75 -3.95 4.74
CA LEU A 88 -4.29 -2.94 3.79
C LEU A 88 -4.94 -3.21 2.43
N LYS A 89 -5.49 -2.16 1.81
CA LYS A 89 -5.91 -2.19 0.42
C LYS A 89 -5.16 -1.16 -0.41
N PHE A 90 -4.60 -1.58 -1.53
CA PHE A 90 -3.89 -0.74 -2.49
C PHE A 90 -4.62 -0.79 -3.83
N GLY A 91 -5.12 0.32 -4.32
CA GLY A 91 -5.94 0.31 -5.53
C GLY A 91 -6.18 1.69 -6.12
N VAL A 92 -6.83 1.67 -7.29
CA VAL A 92 -7.30 2.90 -7.93
C VAL A 92 -8.55 3.38 -7.19
N VAL A 93 -8.72 4.68 -7.03
CA VAL A 93 -9.93 5.26 -6.46
C VAL A 93 -11.13 5.03 -7.40
N GLY A 94 -12.27 4.63 -6.83
CA GLY A 94 -13.52 4.35 -7.55
C GLY A 94 -14.35 5.59 -7.85
N ASN A 95 -14.10 6.67 -7.11
CA ASN A 95 -14.71 7.98 -7.27
C ASN A 95 -13.64 9.05 -7.58
N PRO A 96 -12.91 8.95 -8.71
CA PRO A 96 -11.91 9.96 -9.06
C PRO A 96 -12.60 11.30 -9.34
N ASP A 97 -12.56 12.21 -8.38
CA ASP A 97 -12.84 13.62 -8.65
C ASP A 97 -11.59 14.27 -9.28
N VAL A 98 -11.82 15.26 -10.13
CA VAL A 98 -10.76 15.94 -10.89
C VAL A 98 -10.13 17.07 -10.06
N ASN A 99 -10.84 17.60 -9.06
CA ASN A 99 -10.46 18.83 -8.37
C ASN A 99 -10.21 18.66 -6.87
N GLU A 100 -10.99 17.86 -6.13
CA GLU A 100 -10.86 17.79 -4.65
C GLU A 100 -11.23 16.42 -4.06
N MET A 101 -10.95 16.19 -2.77
CA MET A 101 -11.42 14.99 -2.07
C MET A 101 -12.95 14.99 -1.98
N PRO A 102 -13.63 13.89 -2.35
CA PRO A 102 -15.08 13.78 -2.20
C PRO A 102 -15.51 13.93 -0.74
N ALA A 103 -16.67 14.56 -0.50
CA ALA A 103 -17.18 14.80 0.86
C ALA A 103 -17.39 13.51 1.69
N ALA A 104 -17.63 12.38 1.03
CA ALA A 104 -17.75 11.06 1.66
C ALA A 104 -16.41 10.30 1.79
N GLY A 105 -15.31 10.90 1.33
CA GLY A 105 -13.99 10.28 1.22
C GLY A 105 -13.77 9.50 -0.07
N TRP A 106 -12.53 9.05 -0.26
CA TRP A 106 -12.16 8.20 -1.38
C TRP A 106 -12.77 6.80 -1.22
N THR A 107 -13.26 6.24 -2.32
CA THR A 107 -13.70 4.84 -2.39
C THR A 107 -12.71 4.04 -3.23
N LEU A 108 -12.66 2.73 -3.02
CA LEU A 108 -11.88 1.83 -3.86
C LEU A 108 -12.63 1.50 -5.14
N ALA A 109 -11.94 1.55 -6.29
CA ALA A 109 -12.39 0.87 -7.49
C ALA A 109 -12.21 -0.64 -7.30
N GLU A 110 -12.95 -1.42 -8.08
CA GLU A 110 -12.74 -2.86 -8.12
C GLU A 110 -11.35 -3.21 -8.67
N GLY A 111 -10.81 -4.36 -8.27
CA GLY A 111 -9.47 -4.78 -8.71
C GLY A 111 -8.32 -4.39 -7.78
N ALA A 112 -8.61 -3.90 -6.57
CA ALA A 112 -7.59 -3.54 -5.60
C ALA A 112 -6.83 -4.75 -5.06
N TYR A 113 -5.60 -4.51 -4.61
CA TYR A 113 -4.78 -5.51 -3.92
C TYR A 113 -5.02 -5.41 -2.42
N THR A 114 -5.44 -6.51 -1.81
CA THR A 114 -5.79 -6.60 -0.40
C THR A 114 -4.91 -7.62 0.30
N GLY A 115 -4.36 -7.25 1.46
CA GLY A 115 -3.56 -8.15 2.29
C GLY A 115 -3.43 -7.66 3.72
N SER A 116 -3.12 -8.58 4.63
CA SER A 116 -2.82 -8.23 6.03
C SER A 116 -1.36 -7.82 6.18
N ALA A 117 -1.11 -6.67 6.80
CA ALA A 117 0.23 -6.15 7.04
C ALA A 117 0.40 -5.63 8.47
N VAL A 118 1.63 -5.57 8.94
CA VAL A 118 1.99 -4.87 10.18
C VAL A 118 2.69 -3.56 9.84
N ILE A 119 2.49 -2.53 10.66
CA ILE A 119 3.24 -1.28 10.55
C ILE A 119 4.63 -1.53 11.12
N THR A 120 5.67 -1.33 10.31
CA THR A 120 7.07 -1.55 10.72
C THR A 120 7.81 -0.25 11.02
N SER A 121 7.34 0.87 10.46
CA SER A 121 7.88 2.19 10.75
C SER A 121 6.78 3.25 10.64
N LEU A 122 6.83 4.23 11.54
CA LEU A 122 5.97 5.41 11.58
C LEU A 122 6.83 6.61 11.98
N GLU A 123 7.13 7.50 11.03
CA GLU A 123 8.01 8.65 11.22
C GLU A 123 7.23 9.94 10.99
N ALA A 124 7.23 10.84 11.99
CA ALA A 124 6.74 12.20 11.85
C ALA A 124 7.94 13.16 11.81
N ASN A 125 7.98 14.02 10.80
CA ASN A 125 9.05 14.99 10.60
C ASN A 125 8.45 16.39 10.49
N ALA A 126 8.94 17.35 11.28
CA ALA A 126 8.41 18.71 11.35
C ALA A 126 9.55 19.74 11.34
N PRO A 127 10.17 19.98 10.17
CA PRO A 127 11.25 20.95 10.02
C PRO A 127 10.73 22.40 10.15
N ASP A 128 11.56 23.27 10.75
CA ASP A 128 11.24 24.70 10.89
C ASP A 128 11.14 25.37 9.52
N GLY A 129 10.05 26.10 9.29
CA GLY A 129 9.75 26.79 8.03
C GLY A 129 9.07 25.94 6.94
N ASP A 130 8.82 24.66 7.18
CA ASP A 130 8.22 23.73 6.20
C ASP A 130 7.00 22.98 6.77
N LYS A 131 6.24 22.29 5.90
CA LYS A 131 5.09 21.48 6.32
C LYS A 131 5.58 20.20 7.01
N ALA A 132 4.93 19.84 8.13
CA ALA A 132 5.16 18.55 8.75
C ALA A 132 4.74 17.40 7.82
N THR A 133 5.53 16.33 7.79
CA THR A 133 5.33 15.13 6.98
C THR A 133 5.22 13.89 7.84
N LEU A 134 4.56 12.87 7.29
CA LEU A 134 4.38 11.57 7.89
C LEU A 134 4.76 10.47 6.88
N SER A 135 5.73 9.65 7.25
CA SER A 135 6.17 8.49 6.49
C SER A 135 5.78 7.21 7.23
N ILE A 136 5.14 6.29 6.54
CA ILE A 136 4.69 5.01 7.11
C ILE A 136 5.11 3.83 6.22
N SER A 137 5.58 2.77 6.85
CA SER A 137 5.98 1.52 6.19
C SER A 137 5.23 0.32 6.75
N PHE A 138 4.88 -0.59 5.85
CA PHE A 138 4.13 -1.81 6.12
C PHE A 138 4.86 -3.03 5.58
N GLU A 139 4.78 -4.14 6.32
CA GLU A 139 5.25 -5.44 5.87
C GLU A 139 4.11 -6.46 5.87
N GLY A 140 3.96 -7.16 4.75
CA GLY A 140 2.93 -8.16 4.53
C GLY A 140 3.12 -9.39 5.40
N THR A 141 2.08 -9.78 6.12
CA THR A 141 2.06 -10.95 7.01
C THR A 141 1.30 -12.15 6.44
N GLY A 142 0.87 -12.05 5.19
CA GLY A 142 0.07 -13.08 4.52
C GLY A 142 -0.01 -12.88 3.01
N PRO A 143 -0.82 -13.68 2.32
CA PRO A 143 -0.99 -13.57 0.88
C PRO A 143 -1.59 -12.21 0.50
N LEU A 144 -1.09 -11.65 -0.60
CA LEU A 144 -1.68 -10.48 -1.24
C LEU A 144 -2.65 -10.97 -2.33
N ALA A 145 -3.93 -10.66 -2.21
CA ALA A 145 -4.96 -11.05 -3.15
C ALA A 145 -5.41 -9.86 -3.99
N LYS A 146 -5.67 -10.08 -5.29
CA LYS A 146 -6.33 -9.09 -6.13
C LYS A 146 -7.84 -9.31 -6.05
N GLU A 147 -8.59 -8.30 -5.64
CA GLU A 147 -10.05 -8.31 -5.67
C GLU A 147 -10.54 -8.46 -7.11
N ALA A 148 -11.62 -9.21 -7.32
CA ALA A 148 -12.19 -9.36 -8.66
C ALA A 148 -12.69 -8.00 -9.15
N ALA A 149 -12.33 -7.63 -10.38
CA ALA A 149 -13.07 -6.61 -11.11
C ALA A 149 -14.38 -7.26 -11.57
N SER A 150 -15.53 -6.78 -11.11
CA SER A 150 -16.80 -7.15 -11.70
C SER A 150 -16.78 -6.68 -13.16
N LYS A 151 -17.07 -7.62 -14.05
CA LYS A 151 -17.08 -7.39 -15.50
C LYS A 151 -18.29 -6.58 -15.93
#